data_AF-Q9K9N5-F1
#
_entry.id   AF-Q9K9N5-F1
#
_cell.length_a   1.000
_cell.length_b   1.000
_cell.length_c   1.000
_cell.angle_alpha   90.00
_cell.angle_beta   90.00
_cell.angle_gamma   90.00
#
_symmetry.space_group_name_H-M   'P 1'
#
loop_
_entity.id
_entity.type
_entity.pdbx_description
1 polymer ?
#
loop_
_entity_poly.entity_id
_entity_poly.type
_entity_poly.pdbx_seq_one_letter_code
_entity_poly.pdbx_strand_id
1 'polypeptide(L)' 'MAVNASERGKGIGSKLLQAVEDWAIKHDISTIVLNSGNRQERQIAHRFYEAAGFVPKATGFYKQL' A
#
# COMPACT_ATOMS: atom_id res chain seq x y z
N MET A 1 -0.55 -2.28 5.06
CA MET A 1 0.43 -1.59 5.94
C MET A 1 -0.19 -0.34 6.56
N ALA A 2 0.21 0.03 7.77
CA ALA A 2 -0.25 1.24 8.45
C ALA A 2 0.88 1.83 9.31
N VAL A 3 0.96 3.16 9.36
CA VAL A 3 1.84 3.92 10.26
C VAL A 3 0.95 4.75 11.18
N ASN A 4 1.29 4.77 12.48
CA ASN A 4 0.61 5.61 13.46
C ASN A 4 0.57 7.06 12.97
N ALA A 5 -0.56 7.74 13.14
CA ALA A 5 -0.78 9.10 12.64
C ALA A 5 0.32 10.08 13.09
N SER A 6 0.77 9.98 14.36
CA SER A 6 1.84 10.83 14.91
C SER A 6 3.22 10.61 14.27
N GLU A 7 3.40 9.46 13.62
CA GLU A 7 4.68 9.02 13.04
C GLU A 7 4.70 9.14 11.50
N ARG A 8 3.62 9.62 10.89
CA ARG A 8 3.55 9.82 9.43
C ARG A 8 4.44 10.99 8.99
N GLY A 9 4.82 10.99 7.71
CA GLY A 9 5.73 11.99 7.13
C GLY A 9 7.21 11.78 7.45
N LYS A 10 7.56 10.80 8.30
CA LYS A 10 8.95 10.49 8.70
C LYS A 10 9.62 9.41 7.82
N GLY A 11 9.03 9.07 6.67
CA GLY A 11 9.54 8.03 5.76
C GLY A 11 9.40 6.58 6.24
N ILE A 12 8.73 6.32 7.37
CA ILE A 12 8.57 4.98 7.94
C ILE A 12 7.82 4.03 6.98
N GLY A 13 6.75 4.52 6.35
CA GLY A 13 5.98 3.72 5.38
C GLY A 13 6.82 3.26 4.20
N SER A 14 7.70 4.11 3.69
CA SER A 14 8.62 3.77 2.59
C SER A 14 9.64 2.73 3.03
N LYS A 15 10.23 2.86 4.24
CA LYS A 15 11.16 1.86 4.78
C LYS A 15 10.52 0.49 4.96
N LEU A 16 9.28 0.47 5.44
CA LEU A 16 8.51 -0.77 5.58
C LEU A 16 8.21 -1.41 4.23
N LEU A 17 7.84 -0.61 3.22
CA LEU A 17 7.60 -1.11 1.86
C LEU A 17 8.87 -1.67 1.23
N GLN A 18 9.99 -0.96 1.35
CA GLN A 18 11.30 -1.42 0.88
C GLN A 18 11.67 -2.77 1.49
N ALA A 19 11.47 -2.93 2.81
CA ALA A 19 11.75 -4.21 3.47
C ALA A 19 10.88 -5.36 2.92
N VAL A 20 9.64 -5.09 2.50
CA VAL A 20 8.78 -6.08 1.86
C VAL A 20 9.27 -6.41 0.45
N GLU A 21 9.67 -5.40 -0.33
CA GLU A 21 10.23 -5.59 -1.68
C GLU A 21 11.54 -6.40 -1.64
N ASP A 22 12.46 -6.05 -0.74
CA ASP A 22 13.72 -6.78 -0.55
C ASP A 22 13.45 -8.24 -0.18
N TRP A 23 12.47 -8.48 0.71
CA TRP A 23 12.06 -9.83 1.08
C TRP A 23 11.46 -10.59 -0.11
N ALA A 24 10.61 -9.93 -0.92
CA ALA A 24 10.01 -10.53 -2.10
C ALA A 24 11.07 -10.94 -3.13
N ILE A 25 12.00 -10.03 -3.44
CA ILE A 25 13.12 -10.29 -4.35
C ILE A 25 13.96 -11.47 -3.87
N LYS A 26 14.28 -11.54 -2.57
CA LYS A 26 15.05 -12.64 -1.98
C LYS A 26 14.38 -14.01 -2.13
N HIS A 27 13.06 -14.06 -2.29
CA HIS A 27 12.29 -15.31 -2.39
C HIS A 27 11.72 -15.53 -3.80
N ASP A 28 12.29 -14.87 -4.83
CA ASP A 28 11.85 -14.98 -6.22
C ASP A 28 10.36 -14.65 -6.43
N ILE A 29 9.81 -13.77 -5.58
CA ILE A 29 8.43 -13.29 -5.70
C ILE A 29 8.42 -12.10 -6.66
N SER A 30 7.65 -12.24 -7.73
CA SER A 30 7.61 -11.26 -8.82
C SER A 30 6.53 -10.18 -8.67
N THR A 31 5.61 -10.30 -7.70
CA THR A 31 4.44 -9.42 -7.62
C THR A 31 3.99 -9.20 -6.17
N ILE A 32 3.79 -7.93 -5.81
CA ILE A 32 3.14 -7.52 -4.57
C ILE A 32 1.75 -6.98 -4.93
N VAL A 33 0.72 -7.51 -4.28
CA VAL A 33 -0.66 -7.00 -4.41
C VAL A 33 -1.15 -6.47 -3.07
N LEU A 34 -1.94 -5.40 -3.12
CA LEU A 34 -2.58 -4.85 -1.93
C LEU A 34 -3.97 -4.34 -2.28
N ASN A 35 -4.85 -4.41 -1.28
CA ASN A 35 -6.16 -3.79 -1.33
C ASN A 35 -6.13 -2.51 -0.49
N SER A 36 -6.64 -1.42 -1.06
CA SER A 36 -6.92 -0.18 -0.33
C SER A 36 -8.37 0.21 -0.59
N GLY A 37 -9.12 0.48 0.49
CA GLY A 37 -10.53 0.84 0.36
C GLY A 37 -10.69 2.23 -0.25
N ASN A 38 -11.80 2.46 -0.97
CA ASN A 38 -12.06 3.70 -1.72
C ASN A 38 -12.61 4.86 -0.87
N ARG A 39 -12.42 4.82 0.45
CA ARG A 39 -12.91 5.89 1.34
C ARG A 39 -12.00 7.11 1.27
N GLN A 40 -12.55 8.30 1.54
CA GLN A 40 -11.84 9.57 1.34
C GLN A 40 -10.53 9.65 2.14
N GLU A 41 -10.50 9.11 3.37
CA GLU A 41 -9.31 9.08 4.21
C GLU A 41 -8.19 8.18 3.65
N ARG A 42 -8.49 7.31 2.68
CA ARG A 42 -7.53 6.41 2.03
C ARG A 42 -6.89 7.00 0.78
N GLN A 43 -7.32 8.17 0.32
CA GLN A 43 -6.71 8.86 -0.82
C GLN A 43 -5.20 9.13 -0.61
N ILE A 44 -4.79 9.37 0.65
CA ILE A 44 -3.36 9.50 1.00
C ILE A 44 -2.61 8.19 0.77
N ALA A 45 -3.22 7.05 1.11
CA ALA A 45 -2.62 5.74 0.88
C ALA A 45 -2.54 5.40 -0.62
N HIS A 46 -3.56 5.77 -1.41
CA HIS A 46 -3.55 5.55 -2.86
C HIS A 46 -2.36 6.28 -3.51
N ARG A 47 -2.22 7.58 -3.23
CA ARG A 47 -1.08 8.37 -3.72
C ARG A 47 0.27 7.82 -3.25
N PHE A 48 0.35 7.33 -2.01
CA PHE A 48 1.57 6.70 -1.50
C PHE A 48 1.94 5.45 -2.31
N TYR A 49 0.99 4.56 -2.58
CA TYR A 49 1.27 3.34 -3.34
C TYR A 49 1.52 3.62 -4.83
N GLU A 50 0.80 4.56 -5.44
CA GLU A 50 1.06 5.01 -6.82
C GLU A 50 2.46 5.60 -6.95
N ALA A 51 2.89 6.44 -6.01
CA ALA A 51 4.26 6.98 -5.97
C ALA A 51 5.33 5.89 -5.75
N ALA A 52 4.94 4.75 -5.17
CA ALA A 52 5.79 3.58 -5.01
C ALA A 52 5.71 2.60 -6.20
N GLY A 53 5.02 2.95 -7.29
CA GLY A 53 4.96 2.14 -8.52
C GLY A 53 3.80 1.14 -8.60
N PHE A 54 2.90 1.12 -7.62
CA PHE A 54 1.67 0.32 -7.71
C PHE A 54 0.71 0.93 -8.73
N VAL A 55 0.04 0.07 -9.50
CA VAL A 55 -0.98 0.49 -10.47
C VAL A 55 -2.36 0.04 -9.98
N PRO A 56 -3.38 0.92 -9.98
CA PRO A 56 -4.75 0.51 -9.66
C PRO A 56 -5.29 -0.43 -10.75
N LYS A 57 -5.69 -1.65 -10.36
CA LYS A 57 -6.10 -2.70 -11.30
C LYS A 57 -7.46 -3.33 -11.04
N ALA A 58 -8.07 -3.13 -9.87
CA ALA A 58 -9.28 -3.84 -9.47
C ALA A 58 -10.35 -2.92 -8.84
N THR A 59 -11.61 -3.23 -9.12
CA THR A 59 -12.79 -2.63 -8.50
C THR A 59 -13.34 -3.57 -7.42
N GLY A 60 -13.57 -3.06 -6.22
CA GLY A 60 -14.19 -3.81 -5.13
C GLY A 60 -15.73 -3.72 -5.16
N PHE A 61 -16.41 -4.79 -4.73
CA PHE A 61 -17.87 -4.85 -4.58
C PHE A 61 -18.24 -4.99 -3.10
N TYR A 62 -19.35 -4.37 -2.68
CA TYR A 62 -19.94 -4.57 -1.35
C TYR A 62 -21.47 -4.66 -1.44
N LYS A 63 -22.09 -5.41 -0.52
CA LYS A 63 -23.54 -5.49 -0.36
C LYS A 63 -23.87 -5.29 1.12
N GLN A 64 -24.74 -4.32 1.41
CA GLN A 64 -25.37 -4.18 2.71
C GLN A 64 -26.72 -4.90 2.66
N LEU A 65 -27.03 -5.71 3.68
CA LEU A 65 -28.28 -6.45 3.81
C LEU A 65 -29.32 -5.64 4.58
#